data_AF-A0A0M2KLN9-F1
#
_entry.id   AF-A0A0M2KLN9-F1
#
_cell.length_a   1.000
_cell.length_b   1.000
_cell.length_c   1.000
_cell.angle_alpha   90.00
_cell.angle_beta   90.00
_cell.angle_gamma   90.00
#
_symmetry.space_group_name_H-M   'P 1'
#
loop_
_entity.id
_entity.type
_entity.pdbx_description
1 polymer ?
#
loop_
_entity_poly.entity_id
_entity_poly.type
_entity_poly.pdbx_seq_one_letter_code
_entity_poly.pdbx_strand_id
1 'polypeptide(L)' 'MVAKRLYGILNAMKNRVSNGNAESLNSKIRLLRIKSRGFRNKERFKLGVMFHYGKLNTAF' A
#
# COMPACT_ATOMS: atom_id res chain seq x y z
N MET A 1 -16.63 14.54 -11.74
CA MET A 1 -15.59 13.63 -11.20
C MET A 1 -16.18 12.40 -10.52
N VAL A 2 -17.24 12.55 -9.70
CA VAL A 2 -17.95 11.43 -9.05
C VAL A 2 -18.71 10.53 -10.04
N ALA A 3 -19.41 11.11 -11.01
CA ALA A 3 -20.17 10.35 -12.02
C ALA A 3 -19.33 9.30 -12.78
N LYS A 4 -18.07 9.61 -13.12
CA LYS A 4 -17.14 8.69 -13.80
C LYS A 4 -16.71 7.49 -12.94
N ARG A 5 -16.91 7.56 -11.62
CA ARG A 5 -16.53 6.51 -10.64
C ARG A 5 -17.74 5.81 -10.01
N LEU A 6 -18.96 6.19 -10.42
CA LEU A 6 -20.22 5.73 -9.83
C LEU A 6 -20.34 4.20 -9.83
N TYR A 7 -19.93 3.55 -10.92
CA TYR A 7 -19.93 2.09 -11.03
C TYR A 7 -19.09 1.41 -9.94
N GLY A 8 -17.90 1.93 -9.65
CA GLY A 8 -17.04 1.41 -8.59
C GLY A 8 -17.62 1.63 -7.19
N ILE A 9 -18.23 2.79 -6.95
CA ILE A 9 -18.88 3.13 -5.68
C ILE A 9 -20.06 2.20 -5.41
N LEU A 10 -20.94 2.01 -6.39
CA LEU A 10 -22.11 1.13 -6.27
C LEU A 10 -21.70 -0.33 -6.06
N ASN A 11 -20.67 -0.81 -6.76
CA ASN A 11 -20.15 -2.16 -6.56
C ASN A 11 -19.51 -2.33 -5.18
N ALA A 12 -18.82 -1.32 -4.66
CA ALA A 12 -18.26 -1.37 -3.32
C ALA A 12 -19.35 -1.49 -2.25
N MET A 13 -20.43 -0.71 -2.39
CA MET A 13 -21.60 -0.77 -1.50
C MET A 13 -22.32 -2.12 -1.60
N LYS A 14 -22.60 -2.60 -2.83
CA LYS A 14 -23.27 -3.87 -3.07
C LYS A 14 -22.52 -5.05 -2.46
N ASN A 15 -21.21 -5.10 -2.68
CA ASN A 15 -20.36 -6.20 -2.22
C ASN A 15 -19.86 -6.00 -0.78
N ARG A 16 -20.22 -4.89 -0.12
CA ARG A 16 -19.75 -4.49 1.22
C ARG A 16 -18.23 -4.57 1.38
N VAL A 17 -17.50 -4.26 0.31
CA VAL A 17 -16.03 -4.30 0.32
C VAL A 17 -15.47 -2.97 0.81
N SER A 18 -14.42 -3.06 1.62
CA SER A 18 -13.70 -1.90 2.14
C SER A 18 -12.26 -1.89 1.63
N ASN A 19 -11.79 -0.70 1.25
CA ASN A 19 -10.40 -0.46 0.88
C ASN A 19 -9.48 -0.27 2.11
N GLY A 20 -10.01 -0.38 3.33
CA GLY A 20 -9.30 -0.05 4.57
C GLY A 20 -8.02 -0.86 4.78
N ASN A 21 -7.98 -2.13 4.36
CA ASN A 21 -6.76 -2.94 4.46
C ASN A 21 -5.65 -2.43 3.54
N ALA A 22 -5.99 -2.06 2.29
CA ALA A 22 -5.03 -1.49 1.36
C ALA A 22 -4.55 -0.11 1.81
N GLU A 23 -5.44 0.71 2.38
CA GLU A 23 -5.10 2.02 2.94
C GLU A 23 -4.20 1.92 4.18
N SER A 24 -4.45 0.94 5.04
CA SER A 24 -3.60 0.63 6.19
C SER A 24 -2.19 0.24 5.73
N LEU A 25 -2.08 -0.61 4.70
CA LEU A 25 -0.79 -0.98 4.11
C LEU A 25 -0.08 0.22 3.47
N ASN A 26 -0.80 1.03 2.68
CA ASN A 26 -0.25 2.25 2.08
C ASN A 26 0.25 3.23 3.13
N SER A 27 -0.46 3.37 4.25
CA SER A 27 -0.03 4.20 5.40
C SER A 27 1.26 3.68 6.03
N LYS A 28 1.39 2.36 6.22
CA LYS A 28 2.61 1.73 6.74
C LYS A 28 3.81 1.90 5.80
N ILE A 29 3.61 1.77 4.49
CA ILE A 29 4.65 2.02 3.47
C ILE A 29 5.09 3.49 3.48
N ARG A 30 4.14 4.43 3.57
CA ARG A 30 4.44 5.86 3.70
C ARG A 30 5.25 6.15 4.97
N LEU A 31 4.87 5.54 6.09
CA LEU A 31 5.58 5.68 7.36
C LEU A 31 7.02 5.14 7.27
N LEU A 32 7.22 4.00 6.61
CA LEU A 32 8.57 3.44 6.36
C LEU A 32 9.44 4.45 5.60
N ARG A 33 8.90 5.09 4.56
CA ARG A 33 9.62 6.12 3.79
C ARG A 33 10.04 7.30 4.65
N ILE A 34 9.15 7.77 5.53
CA ILE A 34 9.41 8.89 6.46
C ILE A 34 10.48 8.50 7.48
N LYS A 35 10.33 7.34 8.14
CA LYS A 35 11.28 6.83 9.15
C LYS A 35 12.68 6.60 8.58
N SER A 36 12.76 6.16 7.33
CA SER A 36 14.05 5.92 6.64
C SER A 36 14.73 7.20 6.17
N ARG A 37 14.07 8.37 6.29
CA ARG A 37 14.54 9.68 5.79
C ARG A 37 14.84 9.66 4.28
N GLY A 38 14.07 8.85 3.54
CA GLY A 38 14.25 8.63 2.10
C GLY A 38 15.13 7.41 1.77
N PHE A 39 15.07 6.99 0.51
CA PHE A 39 15.88 5.89 -0.02
C PHE A 39 16.72 6.42 -1.17
N ARG A 40 17.97 5.94 -1.29
CA ARG A 40 18.89 6.36 -2.35
C ARG A 40 18.39 5.99 -3.76
N ASN A 41 17.61 4.93 -3.88
CA ASN A 41 17.01 4.51 -5.15
C ASN A 41 15.68 3.74 -4.92
N LYS A 42 14.92 3.53 -6.00
CA LYS A 42 13.62 2.84 -5.96
C LYS A 42 13.75 1.36 -5.60
N GLU A 43 14.86 0.71 -5.94
CA GLU A 43 15.07 -0.71 -5.66
C GLU A 43 15.25 -0.98 -4.16
N ARG A 44 16.02 -0.15 -3.48
CA ARG A 44 16.19 -0.19 -2.02
C ARG A 44 14.87 0.09 -1.30
N PHE A 45 14.05 0.99 -1.84
CA PHE A 45 12.71 1.21 -1.29
C PHE A 45 11.83 -0.03 -1.45
N LYS A 46 11.81 -0.66 -2.63
CA LYS A 46 11.08 -1.91 -2.88
C LYS A 46 11.56 -3.02 -1.95
N LEU A 47 12.87 -3.18 -1.78
CA LEU A 47 13.47 -4.15 -0.86
C LEU A 47 13.05 -3.88 0.58
N GLY A 48 13.11 -2.63 1.05
CA GLY A 48 12.66 -2.26 2.39
C GLY A 48 11.17 -2.54 2.62
N VAL A 49 10.32 -2.25 1.62
CA VAL A 49 8.89 -2.58 1.68
C VAL A 49 8.68 -4.10 1.75
N MET A 50 9.39 -4.88 0.93
CA MET A 50 9.33 -6.35 0.94
C MET A 50 9.82 -6.93 2.26
N PHE A 51 10.89 -6.38 2.83
CA PHE A 51 11.46 -6.81 4.11
C PHE A 51 10.49 -6.58 5.28
N HIS A 52 9.90 -5.39 5.37
CA HIS A 52 9.01 -5.04 6.48
C HIS A 52 7.57 -5.56 6.32
N TYR A 53 7.08 -5.68 5.09
CA TYR A 53 5.66 -5.94 4.82
C TYR A 53 5.38 -7.05 3.80
N GLY A 54 6.39 -7.52 3.07
CA GLY A 54 6.25 -8.53 2.01
C GLY A 54 6.46 -9.97 2.47
N LYS A 55 6.71 -10.21 3.76
CA LYS A 55 7.05 -11.54 4.32
C LYS A 55 8.20 -12.22 3.57
N LEU A 56 9.08 -11.43 2.94
CA LEU A 56 10.20 -11.96 2.18
C LEU A 56 11.19 -12.58 3.17
N ASN A 57 11.42 -13.88 3.07
CA ASN A 57 12.43 -14.56 3.89
C ASN A 57 13.81 -14.13 3.39
N THR A 58 14.52 -13.30 4.15
CA THR A 58 15.87 -12.82 3.81
C THR A 58 16.97 -13.79 4.24
N ALA A 59 16.62 -15.06 4.48
CA ALA A 59 17.60 -16.11 4.67
C ALA A 59 18.34 -16.32 3.34
N PHE A 60 19.56 -15.78 3.28
CA PHE A 60 20.63 -16.33 2.46
C PHE A 60 21.25 -17.51 3.20
#